data_AF-A0A3A9T1J7-F1
#
_entry.id   AF-A0A3A9T1J7-F1
#
_cell.length_a   1.000
_cell.length_b   1.000
_cell.length_c   1.000
_cell.angle_alpha   90.00
_cell.angle_beta   90.00
_cell.angle_gamma   90.00
#
_symmetry.space_group_name_H-M   'P 1'
#
loop_
_entity.id
_entity.type
_entity.pdbx_description
1 polymer ?
#
loop_
_entity_poly.entity_id
_entity_poly.type
_entity_poly.pdbx_seq_one_letter_code
_entity_poly.pdbx_strand_id
1 'polypeptide(L)'
;MDIYIKKAISIKKADEKINLIVVLFGVVLTLFITLIMKEDSKIEPFLFGRTMCAIMALMYVSLNMFAKVMLMTEEVTRALSFGITRRELFVISRIVELLEIIVFALPAFIFVNDRVGMILKLIALCFGIFMWIEGLAGNNVIRYGKIAYWIYYFVLISAIMGVSRLVEIIPQLGMISSGITSSVVNSGPNQFYVWCVILFFDIVGMMVNWLTFRRIPVNYSV
;
A
#
# COMPACT_ATOMS: atom_id res chain seq x y z
N MET A 1 7.94 -24.32 13.57
CA MET A 1 7.60 -22.91 13.28
C MET A 1 8.77 -22.17 12.64
N ASP A 2 9.99 -22.27 13.19
CA ASP A 2 11.20 -21.61 12.66
C ASP A 2 11.57 -21.90 11.20
N ILE A 3 11.39 -23.15 10.74
CA ILE A 3 11.70 -23.52 9.34
C ILE A 3 10.76 -22.78 8.37
N TYR A 4 9.50 -22.59 8.75
CA TYR A 4 8.51 -21.91 7.91
C TYR A 4 8.72 -20.40 7.89
N ILE A 5 9.13 -19.80 9.01
CA ILE A 5 9.50 -18.38 9.08
C ILE A 5 10.73 -18.11 8.21
N LYS A 6 11.78 -18.93 8.32
CA LYS A 6 13.00 -18.79 7.50
C LYS A 6 12.70 -18.95 6.00
N LYS A 7 11.78 -19.84 5.62
CA LYS A 7 11.33 -20.01 4.24
C LYS A 7 10.45 -18.85 3.76
N ALA A 8 9.58 -18.30 4.59
CA ALA A 8 8.79 -17.11 4.24
C ALA A 8 9.69 -15.89 4.00
N ILE A 9 10.71 -15.70 4.85
CA ILE A 9 11.71 -14.63 4.68
C ILE A 9 12.51 -14.81 3.39
N SER A 10 12.87 -16.04 2.99
CA SER A 10 13.62 -16.25 1.75
C SER A 10 12.81 -15.97 0.48
N ILE A 11 11.48 -16.02 0.56
CA ILE A 11 10.56 -15.76 -0.55
C ILE A 11 10.36 -14.26 -0.77
N LYS A 12 10.22 -13.49 0.31
CA LYS A 12 9.99 -12.02 0.30
C LYS A 12 11.21 -11.16 -0.09
N LYS A 13 12.37 -11.77 -0.35
CA LYS A 13 13.62 -11.05 -0.69
C LYS A 13 13.52 -10.16 -1.93
N ALA A 14 12.59 -10.42 -2.84
CA ALA A 14 12.39 -9.58 -4.03
C ALA A 14 11.61 -8.30 -3.67
N ASP A 15 10.54 -8.42 -2.89
CA ASP A 15 9.72 -7.31 -2.37
C ASP A 15 10.56 -6.37 -1.48
N GLU A 16 11.38 -6.93 -0.60
CA GLU A 16 12.34 -6.15 0.22
C GLU A 16 13.33 -5.33 -0.62
N LYS A 17 13.83 -5.89 -1.74
CA LYS A 17 14.73 -5.16 -2.64
C LYS A 17 14.04 -4.01 -3.35
N ILE A 18 12.79 -4.21 -3.80
CA ILE A 18 12.02 -3.13 -4.42
C ILE A 18 11.75 -2.02 -3.41
N ASN A 19 11.34 -2.37 -2.20
CA ASN A 19 11.14 -1.42 -1.12
C ASN A 19 12.41 -0.66 -0.75
N LEU A 20 13.56 -1.34 -0.70
CA LEU A 20 14.85 -0.68 -0.48
C LEU A 20 15.18 0.30 -1.61
N ILE A 21 14.89 -0.05 -2.87
CA ILE A 21 15.04 0.85 -4.01
C ILE A 21 14.11 2.07 -3.87
N VAL A 22 12.87 1.90 -3.41
CA VAL A 22 11.93 3.02 -3.17
C VAL A 22 12.49 3.98 -2.13
N VAL A 23 12.99 3.46 -1.01
CA VAL A 23 13.61 4.28 0.04
C VAL A 23 14.83 5.01 -0.50
N LEU A 24 15.71 4.31 -1.22
CA LEU A 24 16.95 4.87 -1.74
C LEU A 24 16.68 5.94 -2.81
N PHE A 25 15.71 5.70 -3.70
CA PHE A 25 15.24 6.70 -4.66
C PHE A 25 14.59 7.89 -3.97
N GLY A 26 13.76 7.67 -2.94
CA GLY A 26 13.18 8.72 -2.12
C GLY A 26 14.23 9.60 -1.44
N VAL A 27 15.30 8.99 -0.91
CA VAL A 27 16.44 9.71 -0.31
C VAL A 27 17.21 10.52 -1.37
N VAL A 28 17.52 9.93 -2.53
CA VAL A 28 18.22 10.62 -3.62
C VAL A 28 17.41 11.80 -4.14
N LEU A 29 16.10 11.62 -4.36
CA LEU A 29 15.19 12.66 -4.81
C LEU A 29 15.08 13.78 -3.76
N THR A 30 15.06 13.42 -2.48
CA THR A 30 15.11 14.38 -1.37
C THR A 30 16.40 15.21 -1.40
N LEU A 31 17.57 14.56 -1.57
CA LEU A 31 18.86 15.25 -1.68
C LEU A 31 18.91 16.18 -2.89
N PHE A 32 18.37 15.75 -4.03
CA PHE A 32 18.33 16.55 -5.26
C PHE A 32 17.43 17.78 -5.11
N ILE A 33 16.23 17.63 -4.53
CA ILE A 33 15.36 18.78 -4.25
C ILE A 33 16.00 19.69 -3.21
N THR A 34 16.69 19.15 -2.19
CA THR A 34 17.43 19.96 -1.22
C THR A 34 18.51 20.81 -1.88
N LEU A 35 19.23 20.26 -2.87
CA LEU A 35 20.26 20.99 -3.62
C LEU A 35 19.66 22.13 -4.45
N ILE A 36 18.54 21.88 -5.14
CA ILE A 36 17.81 22.91 -5.91
C ILE A 36 17.26 24.00 -4.98
N MET A 37 16.67 23.60 -3.85
CA MET A 37 16.02 24.54 -2.94
C MET A 37 16.99 25.30 -2.03
N LYS A 38 18.24 24.84 -1.89
CA LYS A 38 19.29 25.59 -1.17
C LYS A 38 19.60 26.92 -1.84
N GLU A 39 19.37 27.05 -3.16
CA GLU A 39 19.47 28.33 -3.87
C GLU A 39 18.28 29.26 -3.57
N ASP A 40 17.12 28.70 -3.22
CA ASP A 40 15.88 29.43 -2.96
C ASP A 40 15.60 29.51 -1.44
N SER A 41 16.25 30.49 -0.79
CA SER A 41 16.29 30.73 0.67
C SER A 41 14.95 30.95 1.41
N LYS A 42 13.79 30.62 0.81
CA LYS A 42 12.45 31.03 1.27
C LYS A 42 11.60 29.94 1.91
N ILE A 43 12.07 28.70 2.02
CA ILE A 43 11.25 27.59 2.54
C ILE A 43 11.68 27.22 3.95
N GLU A 44 10.73 27.29 4.89
CA GLU A 44 10.94 26.86 6.26
C GLU A 44 11.31 25.36 6.31
N PRO A 45 12.37 24.98 7.06
CA PRO A 45 12.84 23.59 7.15
C PRO A 45 11.76 22.57 7.54
N PHE A 46 10.75 23.04 8.29
CA PHE A 46 9.63 22.22 8.74
C PHE A 46 8.66 21.85 7.62
N LEU A 47 8.36 22.79 6.71
CA LEU A 47 7.50 22.55 5.56
C LEU A 47 8.17 21.59 4.57
N PHE A 48 9.49 21.70 4.44
CA PHE A 48 10.31 20.83 3.62
C PHE A 48 10.23 19.36 4.09
N GLY A 49 10.44 19.08 5.38
CA GLY A 49 10.40 17.72 5.93
C GLY A 49 9.03 17.04 5.75
N ARG A 50 7.93 17.78 5.93
CA ARG A 50 6.57 17.29 5.70
C ARG A 50 6.31 16.93 4.24
N THR A 51 6.78 17.77 3.32
CA THR A 51 6.63 17.56 1.87
C THR A 51 7.39 16.32 1.41
N MET A 52 8.60 16.11 1.92
CA MET A 52 9.39 14.91 1.62
C MET A 52 8.75 13.63 2.15
N CYS A 53 8.22 13.64 3.37
CA CYS A 53 7.46 12.50 3.90
C CYS A 53 6.24 12.16 3.03
N ALA A 54 5.51 13.18 2.56
CA ALA A 54 4.37 12.99 1.67
C ALA A 54 4.78 12.38 0.32
N ILE A 55 5.87 12.86 -0.28
CA ILE A 55 6.41 12.34 -1.54
C ILE A 55 6.86 10.88 -1.37
N MET A 56 7.58 10.56 -0.30
CA MET A 56 8.00 9.18 0.00
C MET A 56 6.80 8.24 0.21
N ALA A 57 5.78 8.68 0.95
CA ALA A 57 4.57 7.90 1.15
C ALA A 57 3.82 7.66 -0.18
N LEU A 58 3.70 8.68 -1.02
CA LEU A 58 3.07 8.56 -2.34
C LEU A 58 3.83 7.58 -3.26
N MET A 59 5.16 7.68 -3.29
CA MET A 59 5.99 6.75 -4.06
C MET A 59 5.87 5.32 -3.54
N TYR A 60 5.88 5.13 -2.22
CA TYR A 60 5.70 3.81 -1.61
C TYR A 60 4.35 3.20 -1.98
N VAL A 61 3.25 3.95 -1.82
CA VAL A 61 1.91 3.46 -2.14
C VAL A 61 1.80 3.16 -3.64
N SER A 62 2.19 4.08 -4.51
CA SER A 62 2.11 3.87 -5.96
C SER A 62 2.94 2.66 -6.43
N LEU A 63 4.19 2.51 -5.98
CA LEU A 63 5.02 1.37 -6.36
C LEU A 63 4.44 0.05 -5.85
N ASN A 64 3.92 0.01 -4.62
CA ASN A 64 3.28 -1.20 -4.10
C ASN A 64 1.97 -1.54 -4.84
N MET A 65 1.21 -0.55 -5.29
CA MET A 65 0.00 -0.79 -6.09
C MET A 65 0.30 -1.47 -7.45
N PHE A 66 1.52 -1.32 -7.98
CA PHE A 66 1.92 -1.86 -9.28
C PHE A 66 2.86 -3.06 -9.19
N ALA A 67 4.00 -2.90 -8.51
CA ALA A 67 5.06 -3.90 -8.45
C ALA A 67 4.65 -5.10 -7.57
N LYS A 68 3.97 -4.84 -6.45
CA LYS A 68 3.61 -5.89 -5.49
C LYS A 68 2.64 -6.91 -6.08
N VAL A 69 1.70 -6.47 -6.90
CA VAL A 69 0.76 -7.34 -7.63
C VAL A 69 1.51 -8.36 -8.50
N MET A 70 2.59 -7.94 -9.16
CA MET A 70 3.41 -8.84 -9.98
C MET A 70 4.28 -9.75 -9.13
N LEU A 71 4.99 -9.20 -8.13
CA LEU A 71 5.86 -9.97 -7.24
C LEU A 71 5.09 -11.04 -6.47
N MET A 72 3.87 -10.74 -6.01
CA MET A 72 3.00 -11.68 -5.32
C MET A 72 2.78 -12.96 -6.14
N THR A 73 2.74 -12.86 -7.47
CA THR A 73 2.59 -14.02 -8.36
C THR A 73 3.75 -15.01 -8.20
N GLU A 74 4.98 -14.51 -8.17
CA GLU A 74 6.19 -15.32 -7.99
C GLU A 74 6.33 -15.82 -6.54
N GLU A 75 5.96 -14.98 -5.57
CA GLU A 75 6.02 -15.33 -4.16
C GLU A 75 5.03 -16.44 -3.79
N VAL A 76 3.78 -16.33 -4.25
CA VAL A 76 2.72 -17.31 -3.95
C VAL A 76 3.02 -18.65 -4.63
N THR A 77 3.47 -18.64 -5.88
CA THR A 77 3.84 -19.88 -6.59
C THR A 77 5.03 -20.59 -5.93
N ARG A 78 6.07 -19.83 -5.56
CA ARG A 78 7.24 -20.37 -4.83
C ARG A 78 6.87 -20.86 -3.42
N ALA A 79 6.00 -20.16 -2.70
CA ALA A 79 5.58 -20.56 -1.36
C ALA A 79 4.77 -21.86 -1.36
N LEU A 80 3.89 -22.04 -2.36
CA LEU A 80 3.12 -23.26 -2.53
C LEU A 80 4.00 -24.45 -2.93
N SER A 81 5.04 -24.25 -3.74
CA SER A 81 5.98 -25.32 -4.10
C SER A 81 6.84 -25.79 -2.92
N PHE A 82 7.07 -24.94 -1.92
CA PHE A 82 7.72 -25.32 -0.66
C PHE A 82 6.80 -26.09 0.32
N GLY A 83 5.55 -26.35 -0.06
CA GLY A 83 4.60 -27.13 0.73
C GLY A 83 3.91 -26.35 1.85
N ILE A 84 3.96 -25.01 1.82
CA ILE A 84 3.25 -24.16 2.79
C ILE A 84 1.74 -24.22 2.50
N THR A 85 0.91 -24.38 3.54
CA THR A 85 -0.54 -24.39 3.34
C THR A 85 -1.05 -23.00 2.94
N ARG A 86 -2.11 -22.93 2.14
CA ARG A 86 -2.71 -21.66 1.70
C ARG A 86 -3.08 -20.75 2.87
N ARG A 87 -3.59 -21.33 3.96
CA ARG A 87 -4.00 -20.57 5.15
C ARG A 87 -2.80 -19.94 5.86
N GLU A 88 -1.73 -20.71 6.06
CA GLU A 88 -0.51 -20.20 6.69
C GLU A 88 0.16 -19.14 5.83
N LEU A 89 0.27 -19.38 4.52
CA LEU A 89 0.82 -18.40 3.57
C LEU A 89 0.04 -17.09 3.57
N PHE A 90 -1.30 -17.17 3.58
CA PHE A 90 -2.15 -16.00 3.66
C PHE A 90 -1.89 -15.20 4.95
N VAL A 91 -1.95 -15.86 6.11
CA VAL A 91 -1.73 -15.18 7.42
C VAL A 91 -0.34 -14.57 7.50
N ILE A 92 0.71 -15.30 7.12
CA ILE A 92 2.09 -14.80 7.16
C ILE A 92 2.26 -13.61 6.22
N SER A 93 1.73 -13.68 4.99
CA SER A 93 1.82 -12.55 4.03
C SER A 93 1.20 -11.27 4.60
N ARG A 94 0.03 -11.37 5.25
CA ARG A 94 -0.65 -10.22 5.86
C ARG A 94 0.16 -9.59 7.00
N ILE A 95 0.74 -10.44 7.85
CA ILE A 95 1.58 -9.96 8.98
C ILE A 95 2.80 -9.22 8.43
N VAL A 96 3.46 -9.77 7.41
CA VAL A 96 4.64 -9.14 6.81
C VAL A 96 4.27 -7.81 6.15
N GLU A 97 3.16 -7.74 5.41
CA GLU A 97 2.68 -6.48 4.82
C GLU A 97 2.36 -5.42 5.86
N LEU A 98 1.69 -5.79 6.96
CA LEU A 98 1.40 -4.85 8.03
C LEU A 98 2.68 -4.32 8.68
N LEU A 99 3.65 -5.22 8.94
CA LEU A 99 4.96 -4.84 9.49
C LEU A 99 5.73 -3.92 8.54
N GLU A 100 5.70 -4.19 7.24
CA GLU A 100 6.34 -3.39 6.21
C GLU A 100 5.79 -1.95 6.21
N ILE A 101 4.46 -1.80 6.23
CA ILE A 101 3.82 -0.48 6.28
C ILE A 101 4.20 0.25 7.58
N ILE A 102 4.24 -0.44 8.72
CA ILE A 102 4.66 0.14 10.00
C ILE A 102 6.10 0.65 9.93
N VAL A 103 7.02 -0.15 9.38
CA VAL A 103 8.43 0.24 9.21
C VAL A 103 8.55 1.46 8.30
N PHE A 104 7.81 1.49 7.20
CA PHE A 104 7.78 2.66 6.29
C PHE A 104 7.16 3.90 6.92
N ALA A 105 6.28 3.75 7.92
CA ALA A 105 5.68 4.87 8.62
C ALA A 105 6.57 5.45 9.74
N LEU A 106 7.66 4.79 10.13
CA LEU A 106 8.57 5.28 11.19
C LEU A 106 9.12 6.70 10.93
N PRO A 107 9.58 7.06 9.71
CA PRO A 107 9.96 8.44 9.42
C PRO A 107 8.80 9.43 9.64
N ALA A 108 7.57 9.06 9.28
CA ALA A 108 6.41 9.92 9.47
C ALA A 108 6.11 10.17 10.96
N PHE A 109 6.31 9.17 11.84
CA PHE A 109 6.20 9.36 13.29
C PHE A 109 7.26 10.32 13.84
N ILE A 110 8.48 10.32 13.28
CA ILE A 110 9.57 11.20 13.71
C ILE A 110 9.33 12.64 13.23
N PHE A 111 8.93 12.84 11.97
CA PHE A 111 8.79 14.17 11.37
C PHE A 111 7.41 14.82 11.59
N VAL A 112 6.36 14.03 11.90
CA VAL A 112 4.97 14.49 12.08
C VAL A 112 4.41 13.98 13.41
N ASN A 113 5.17 14.19 14.48
CA ASN A 113 4.86 13.70 15.83
C ASN A 113 3.55 14.29 16.41
N ASP A 114 3.10 15.45 15.92
CA ASP A 114 1.86 16.09 16.34
C ASP A 114 0.59 15.40 15.81
N ARG A 115 0.71 14.43 14.88
CA ARG A 115 -0.45 13.81 14.20
C ARG A 115 -0.41 12.28 14.19
N VAL A 116 0.03 11.66 15.28
CA VAL A 116 0.09 10.19 15.44
C VAL A 116 -1.23 9.50 15.05
N GLY A 117 -2.37 10.04 15.48
CA GLY A 117 -3.69 9.48 15.15
C GLY A 117 -4.01 9.48 13.64
N MET A 118 -3.57 10.50 12.91
CA MET A 118 -3.70 10.55 11.44
C MET A 118 -2.80 9.50 10.79
N ILE A 119 -1.56 9.35 11.26
CA ILE A 119 -0.60 8.37 10.73
C ILE A 119 -1.16 6.96 10.89
N LEU A 120 -1.70 6.62 12.07
CA LEU A 120 -2.28 5.30 12.32
C LEU A 120 -3.50 5.00 11.42
N LYS A 121 -4.37 5.96 11.18
CA LYS A 121 -5.49 5.79 10.24
C LYS A 121 -5.01 5.59 8.81
N LEU A 122 -3.96 6.31 8.39
CA LEU A 122 -3.38 6.16 7.06
C LEU A 122 -2.71 4.79 6.90
N ILE A 123 -2.03 4.28 7.92
CA ILE A 123 -1.48 2.91 7.94
C ILE A 123 -2.60 1.88 7.75
N ALA A 124 -3.69 2.00 8.52
CA ALA A 124 -4.84 1.11 8.41
C ALA A 124 -5.49 1.17 7.01
N LEU A 125 -5.75 2.39 6.50
CA LEU A 125 -6.27 2.59 5.15
C LEU A 125 -5.36 2.02 4.06
N CYS A 126 -4.04 2.21 4.17
CA CYS A 126 -3.08 1.65 3.21
C CYS A 126 -3.12 0.12 3.23
N PHE A 127 -3.16 -0.47 4.43
CA PHE A 127 -3.30 -1.91 4.59
C PHE A 127 -4.59 -2.42 3.93
N GLY A 128 -5.74 -1.81 4.21
CA GLY A 128 -7.01 -2.15 3.58
C GLY A 128 -6.97 -2.05 2.06
N ILE A 129 -6.44 -0.95 1.51
CA ILE A 129 -6.29 -0.77 0.07
C ILE A 129 -5.46 -1.91 -0.54
N PHE A 130 -4.33 -2.27 0.08
CA PHE A 130 -3.52 -3.40 -0.41
C PHE A 130 -4.29 -4.72 -0.36
N MET A 131 -5.10 -4.99 0.68
CA MET A 131 -5.97 -6.17 0.72
C MET A 131 -6.92 -6.22 -0.47
N TRP A 132 -7.56 -5.10 -0.79
CA TRP A 132 -8.47 -5.01 -1.93
C TRP A 132 -7.76 -5.22 -3.26
N ILE A 133 -6.61 -4.57 -3.45
CA ILE A 133 -5.82 -4.67 -4.67
C ILE A 133 -5.34 -6.10 -4.88
N GLU A 134 -4.79 -6.73 -3.87
CA GLU A 134 -4.34 -8.12 -4.00
C GLU A 134 -5.50 -9.09 -4.18
N GLY A 135 -6.62 -8.85 -3.49
CA GLY A 135 -7.81 -9.66 -3.62
C GLY A 135 -8.46 -9.59 -5.00
N LEU A 136 -8.52 -8.41 -5.60
CA LEU A 136 -9.16 -8.16 -6.89
C LEU A 136 -8.21 -8.32 -8.07
N ALA A 137 -6.96 -7.87 -7.94
CA ALA A 137 -5.97 -7.88 -9.02
C ALA A 137 -4.98 -9.03 -8.84
N GLY A 138 -4.25 -9.08 -7.73
CA GLY A 138 -3.17 -10.06 -7.48
C GLY A 138 -3.64 -11.50 -7.72
N ASN A 139 -4.74 -11.89 -7.08
CA ASN A 139 -5.27 -13.25 -7.20
C ASN A 139 -5.80 -13.57 -8.61
N ASN A 140 -6.21 -12.56 -9.38
CA ASN A 140 -6.62 -12.73 -10.77
C ASN A 140 -5.43 -12.79 -11.72
N VAL A 141 -4.35 -12.05 -11.45
CA VAL A 141 -3.08 -12.15 -12.19
C VAL A 141 -2.48 -13.54 -12.05
N ILE A 142 -2.55 -14.16 -10.86
CA ILE A 142 -2.09 -15.53 -10.65
C ILE A 142 -2.88 -16.54 -11.50
N ARG A 143 -4.18 -16.30 -11.73
CA ARG A 143 -5.03 -17.23 -12.49
C ARG A 143 -4.98 -17.03 -14.00
N TYR A 144 -4.98 -15.79 -14.44
CA TYR A 144 -5.16 -15.42 -15.85
C TYR A 144 -3.88 -14.85 -16.47
N GLY A 145 -2.80 -14.75 -15.69
CA GLY A 145 -1.49 -14.27 -16.14
C GLY A 145 -1.48 -12.78 -16.46
N LYS A 146 -0.55 -12.40 -17.36
CA LYS A 146 -0.23 -11.00 -17.67
C LYS A 146 -1.38 -10.18 -18.25
N ILE A 147 -2.37 -10.82 -18.88
CA ILE A 147 -3.52 -10.11 -19.46
C ILE A 147 -4.38 -9.48 -18.37
N ALA A 148 -4.64 -10.19 -17.26
CA ALA A 148 -5.39 -9.66 -16.14
C ALA A 148 -4.67 -8.47 -15.48
N TYR A 149 -3.34 -8.49 -15.46
CA TYR A 149 -2.54 -7.36 -14.97
C TYR A 149 -2.79 -6.09 -15.79
N TRP A 150 -2.74 -6.19 -17.12
CA TRP A 150 -2.96 -5.04 -18.00
C TRP A 150 -4.38 -4.49 -17.91
N ILE A 151 -5.39 -5.36 -17.82
CA ILE A 151 -6.78 -4.94 -17.64
C ILE A 151 -6.92 -4.17 -16.32
N TYR A 152 -6.37 -4.71 -15.23
CA TYR A 152 -6.39 -4.02 -13.95
C TYR A 152 -5.68 -2.67 -14.01
N TYR A 153 -4.49 -2.62 -14.61
CA TYR A 153 -3.71 -1.40 -14.76
C TYR A 153 -4.47 -0.32 -15.53
N PHE A 154 -5.11 -0.70 -16.65
CA PHE A 154 -5.87 0.23 -17.48
C PHE A 154 -7.11 0.76 -16.76
N VAL A 155 -7.83 -0.12 -16.04
CA VAL A 155 -8.99 0.27 -15.21
C VAL A 155 -8.56 1.20 -14.09
N LEU A 156 -7.45 0.90 -13.41
CA LEU A 156 -6.94 1.71 -12.31
C LEU A 156 -6.51 3.11 -12.77
N ILE A 157 -5.75 3.21 -13.86
CA ILE A 157 -5.37 4.52 -14.43
C ILE A 157 -6.61 5.30 -14.87
N SER A 158 -7.53 4.63 -15.56
CA SER A 158 -8.78 5.26 -16.00
C SER A 158 -9.60 5.76 -14.82
N ALA A 159 -9.64 5.00 -13.72
CA ALA A 159 -10.30 5.42 -12.49
C ALA A 159 -9.60 6.61 -11.85
N ILE A 160 -8.27 6.60 -11.70
CA ILE A 160 -7.52 7.71 -11.08
C ILE A 160 -7.66 9.00 -11.90
N MET A 161 -7.46 8.92 -13.22
CA MET A 161 -7.58 10.07 -14.12
C MET A 161 -9.03 10.51 -14.32
N GLY A 162 -9.96 9.57 -14.32
CA GLY A 162 -11.39 9.85 -14.47
C GLY A 162 -11.99 10.48 -13.22
N VAL A 163 -11.67 9.96 -12.04
CA VAL A 163 -12.15 10.48 -10.76
C VAL A 163 -11.65 11.91 -10.52
N SER A 164 -10.38 12.21 -10.82
CA SER A 164 -9.86 13.58 -10.66
C SER A 164 -10.64 14.59 -11.52
N ARG A 165 -10.95 14.25 -12.77
CA ARG A 165 -11.77 15.09 -13.67
C ARG A 165 -13.23 15.16 -13.24
N LEU A 166 -13.79 14.06 -12.72
CA LEU A 166 -15.18 14.05 -12.24
C LEU A 166 -15.37 14.94 -11.01
N VAL A 167 -14.35 15.09 -10.17
CA VAL A 167 -14.38 16.02 -9.02
C VAL A 167 -14.49 17.48 -9.47
N GLU A 168 -13.88 17.85 -10.60
CA GLU A 168 -13.99 19.21 -11.16
C GLU A 168 -15.36 19.49 -11.77
N ILE A 169 -15.99 18.46 -12.35
CA ILE A 169 -17.28 18.58 -13.05
C ILE A 169 -18.47 18.46 -12.09
N ILE A 170 -18.34 17.65 -11.03
CA ILE A 170 -19.42 17.36 -10.06
C ILE A 170 -18.99 17.86 -8.67
N PRO A 171 -19.43 19.07 -8.25
CA PRO A 171 -19.00 19.68 -6.99
C PRO A 171 -19.31 18.84 -5.75
N GLN A 172 -20.36 18.02 -5.81
CA GLN A 172 -20.76 17.11 -4.73
C GLN A 172 -19.69 16.05 -4.44
N LEU A 173 -18.97 15.58 -5.47
CA LEU A 173 -17.85 14.66 -5.28
C LEU A 173 -16.66 15.33 -4.56
N GLY A 174 -16.43 16.62 -4.84
CA GLY A 174 -15.44 17.43 -4.11
C GLY A 174 -15.80 17.64 -2.63
N MET A 175 -17.09 17.81 -2.33
CA MET A 175 -17.55 17.90 -0.93
C MET A 175 -17.40 16.58 -0.18
N ILE A 176 -17.65 15.45 -0.85
CA ILE A 176 -17.47 14.12 -0.26
C ILE A 176 -15.98 13.83 -0.03
N SER A 177 -15.12 14.07 -1.02
CA SER A 177 -13.69 13.82 -0.90
C SER A 177 -13.05 14.66 0.20
N SER A 178 -13.36 15.96 0.26
CA SER A 178 -12.89 16.86 1.32
C SER A 178 -13.42 16.45 2.70
N GLY A 179 -14.67 16.00 2.80
CA GLY A 179 -15.25 15.46 4.03
C GLY A 179 -14.53 14.21 4.53
N ILE A 180 -14.17 13.29 3.63
CA ILE A 180 -13.39 12.09 3.95
C ILE A 180 -11.98 12.48 4.41
N THR A 181 -11.27 13.31 3.64
CA THR A 181 -9.92 13.77 3.99
C THR A 181 -9.91 14.49 5.33
N SER A 182 -10.87 15.38 5.59
CA SER A 182 -11.00 16.09 6.86
C SER A 182 -11.23 15.13 8.03
N SER A 183 -12.05 14.09 7.86
CA SER A 183 -12.33 13.09 8.90
C SER A 183 -11.11 12.20 9.22
N VAL A 184 -10.25 11.95 8.23
CA VAL A 184 -8.99 11.22 8.41
C VAL A 184 -7.95 12.11 9.12
N VAL A 185 -7.82 13.37 8.70
CA VAL A 185 -6.79 14.30 9.20
C VAL A 185 -7.11 14.86 10.58
N ASN A 186 -8.38 15.18 10.87
CA ASN A 186 -8.76 15.90 12.08
C ASN A 186 -9.22 14.95 13.20
N SER A 187 -8.84 15.31 14.43
CA SER A 187 -9.22 14.61 15.67
C SER A 187 -10.52 15.17 16.26
N GLY A 188 -11.61 15.16 15.48
CA GLY A 188 -12.94 15.62 15.92
C GLY A 188 -13.77 14.58 16.68
N PRO A 189 -14.93 14.94 17.26
CA PRO A 189 -15.71 14.11 18.21
C PRO A 189 -16.20 12.75 17.69
N ASN A 190 -16.21 12.51 16.37
CA ASN A 190 -16.66 11.26 15.77
C ASN A 190 -15.53 10.26 15.43
N GLN A 191 -14.39 10.31 16.13
CA GLN A 191 -13.24 9.43 15.83
C GLN A 191 -13.58 7.94 15.88
N PHE A 192 -14.42 7.52 16.83
CA PHE A 192 -14.82 6.12 16.96
C PHE A 192 -15.50 5.61 15.67
N TYR A 193 -16.42 6.40 15.12
CA TYR A 193 -17.10 6.08 13.87
C TYR A 193 -16.11 5.96 12.70
N VAL A 194 -15.17 6.91 12.59
CA VAL A 194 -14.14 6.87 11.53
C VAL A 194 -13.30 5.59 11.62
N TRP A 195 -12.88 5.23 12.83
CA TRP A 195 -12.14 3.97 13.05
C TRP A 195 -12.97 2.73 12.71
N CYS A 196 -14.24 2.69 13.11
CA CYS A 196 -15.13 1.58 12.77
C CYS A 196 -15.29 1.43 11.25
N VAL A 197 -15.42 2.53 10.50
CA VAL A 197 -15.52 2.50 9.04
C VAL A 197 -14.22 1.97 8.40
N ILE A 198 -13.06 2.43 8.86
CA ILE A 198 -11.76 1.94 8.36
C ILE A 198 -11.59 0.45 8.66
N LEU A 199 -11.81 0.03 9.91
CA LEU A 199 -11.68 -1.38 10.28
C LEU A 199 -12.68 -2.28 9.54
N PHE A 200 -13.91 -1.80 9.32
CA PHE A 200 -14.88 -2.52 8.52
C PHE A 200 -14.41 -2.68 7.07
N PHE A 201 -13.89 -1.60 6.46
CA PHE A 201 -13.30 -1.63 5.13
C PHE A 201 -12.15 -2.64 5.02
N ASP A 202 -11.26 -2.67 6.03
CA ASP A 202 -10.12 -3.59 6.09
C ASP A 202 -10.58 -5.05 6.23
N ILE A 203 -11.54 -5.32 7.13
CA ILE A 203 -12.09 -6.67 7.33
C ILE A 203 -12.74 -7.19 6.05
N VAL A 204 -13.55 -6.36 5.38
CA VAL A 204 -14.19 -6.74 4.11
C VAL A 204 -13.13 -6.98 3.04
N GLY A 205 -12.12 -6.11 2.92
CA GLY A 205 -11.00 -6.30 2.00
C GLY A 205 -10.24 -7.61 2.25
N MET A 206 -9.93 -7.91 3.52
CA MET A 206 -9.31 -9.18 3.91
C MET A 206 -10.18 -10.39 3.58
N MET A 207 -11.49 -10.31 3.81
CA MET A 207 -12.43 -11.39 3.45
C MET A 207 -12.46 -11.63 1.95
N VAL A 208 -12.56 -10.58 1.14
CA VAL A 208 -12.53 -10.67 -0.32
C VAL A 208 -11.21 -11.29 -0.78
N ASN A 209 -10.08 -10.81 -0.25
CA ASN A 209 -8.76 -11.34 -0.58
C ASN A 209 -8.64 -12.82 -0.22
N TRP A 210 -9.07 -13.23 0.97
CA TRP A 210 -9.06 -14.65 1.35
C TRP A 210 -9.92 -15.52 0.43
N LEU A 211 -11.13 -15.05 0.08
CA LEU A 211 -12.04 -15.78 -0.81
C LEU A 211 -11.49 -15.95 -2.22
N THR A 212 -10.76 -14.96 -2.74
CA THR A 212 -10.10 -15.07 -4.04
C THR A 212 -8.80 -15.87 -3.95
N PHE A 213 -8.04 -15.75 -2.87
CA PHE A 213 -6.80 -16.49 -2.65
C PHE A 213 -7.04 -18.01 -2.54
N ARG A 214 -8.06 -18.44 -1.79
CA ARG A 214 -8.35 -19.88 -1.60
C ARG A 214 -8.72 -20.62 -2.89
N ARG A 215 -9.12 -19.91 -3.95
CA ARG A 215 -9.50 -20.52 -5.24
C ARG A 215 -8.37 -20.45 -6.28
N ILE A 216 -7.17 -20.00 -5.91
CA ILE A 216 -6.00 -20.06 -6.79
C ILE A 216 -5.65 -21.54 -7.04
N PRO A 217 -5.52 -21.97 -8.31
CA PRO A 217 -5.06 -23.32 -8.62
C PRO A 217 -3.58 -23.47 -8.23
N VAL A 218 -3.24 -24.59 -7.59
CA VAL A 218 -1.84 -24.98 -7.39
C VAL A 218 -1.40 -25.62 -8.70
N ASN A 219 -0.89 -24.83 -9.64
CA ASN A 219 -0.26 -25.39 -10.82
C ASN A 219 1.13 -25.90 -10.39
N TYR A 220 1.30 -27.22 -10.43
CA TYR A 220 2.57 -27.91 -10.17
C TYR A 220 3.57 -27.79 -11.33
N SER A 221 3.24 -27.05 -12.38
CA SER A 221 4.08 -26.92 -13.58
C SER A 221 4.80 -25.58 -13.63
N VAL A 222 5.98 -25.54 -13.00
CA VAL A 222 7.15 -24.82 -13.52
C VAL A 222 8.31 -25.80 -13.51
#